data_AF-A0A960IPE5-F1
#
_entry.id   AF-A0A960IPE5-F1
#
_cell.length_a   1.000
_cell.length_b   1.000
_cell.length_c   1.000
_cell.angle_alpha   90.00
_cell.angle_beta   90.00
_cell.angle_gamma   90.00
#
_symmetry.space_group_name_H-M   'P 1'
#
loop_
_entity.id
_entity.type
_entity.pdbx_description
1 polymer ?
#
loop_
_entity_poly.entity_id
_entity_poly.type
_entity_poly.pdbx_seq_one_letter_code
_entity_poly.pdbx_strand_id
1 'polypeptide(L)'
;MSEAIASEAGAPAAKEGARTDKEATKVDAEALLDRIATASRELVVRMDTLRSGEGEQATDLLRDLARIGREQRADLEAVLDQIAQRKKMGSEVRGLVERSRQLLRRASRLRRGVIRKAEAETMEEAARRDSLAPDERFLFEHDLADRSALLDRTYEGLVAISEEMEEVGLDVSAERAFLERRLSERALLLLDEARGAREALMAPELQAAPGADVAVLETREFALEERADGSATSLLATIRLLDRLGIDTQDLAAKAAEVAAVVAPPASEAAAEAAESQARHWIAETRDFLRLRGPSLLLRLLVAIGVLVLSWLLARVARRITGWMVDRTRIASSRILRDTIVRVVGRVILVLGVIVALWQLGFAASPLLAGLGIV
;
A
#
# COMPACT_ATOMS: atom_id res chain seq x y z
N MET A 1 17.95 -85.93 -7.04
CA MET A 1 18.70 -85.47 -5.86
C MET A 1 18.21 -84.07 -5.53
N SER A 2 17.61 -83.93 -4.34
CA SER A 2 17.15 -82.73 -3.60
C SER A 2 16.27 -81.73 -4.34
N GLU A 3 14.97 -81.63 -4.02
CA GLU A 3 14.39 -80.89 -2.86
C GLU A 3 14.59 -79.37 -3.02
N ALA A 4 13.62 -78.47 -2.83
CA ALA A 4 12.24 -78.52 -2.34
C ALA A 4 11.66 -77.08 -2.48
N ILE A 5 10.33 -76.94 -2.61
CA ILE A 5 9.38 -76.07 -1.84
C ILE A 5 9.79 -74.57 -1.70
N ALA A 6 9.02 -73.49 -1.92
CA ALA A 6 7.59 -73.12 -1.82
C ALA A 6 7.42 -71.73 -2.51
N SER A 7 6.29 -71.41 -3.13
CA SER A 7 5.23 -70.51 -2.61
C SER A 7 5.68 -69.11 -2.12
N GLU A 8 5.43 -68.09 -2.94
CA GLU A 8 5.00 -66.73 -2.55
C GLU A 8 4.50 -66.04 -3.85
N ALA A 9 3.19 -65.89 -4.03
CA ALA A 9 2.39 -64.71 -3.65
C ALA A 9 2.62 -63.50 -4.58
N GLY A 10 1.54 -63.09 -5.24
CA GLY A 10 1.51 -62.17 -6.38
C GLY A 10 2.21 -60.83 -6.16
N ALA A 11 3.01 -60.45 -7.15
CA ALA A 11 3.48 -59.10 -7.35
C ALA A 11 2.38 -58.26 -8.03
N PRO A 12 1.84 -57.21 -7.39
CA PRO A 12 1.17 -56.16 -8.13
C PRO A 12 2.22 -55.19 -8.67
N ALA A 13 2.09 -54.91 -9.96
CA ALA A 13 2.82 -53.91 -10.71
C ALA A 13 3.10 -52.64 -9.88
N ALA A 14 4.39 -52.28 -9.81
CA ALA A 14 4.84 -50.99 -9.35
C ALA A 14 4.17 -49.91 -10.21
N LYS A 15 3.09 -49.32 -9.69
CA LYS A 15 2.62 -48.03 -10.14
C LYS A 15 3.72 -47.05 -9.75
N GLU A 16 4.52 -46.69 -10.73
CA GLU A 16 5.23 -45.42 -10.83
C GLU A 16 4.19 -44.32 -10.59
N GLY A 17 3.97 -44.03 -9.32
CA GLY A 17 3.21 -42.88 -8.87
C GLY A 17 4.06 -41.68 -9.26
N ALA A 18 3.70 -41.09 -10.39
CA ALA A 18 4.02 -39.71 -10.73
C ALA A 18 3.83 -38.86 -9.47
N ARG A 19 4.92 -38.65 -8.73
CA ARG A 19 5.09 -37.49 -7.87
C ARG A 19 5.02 -36.33 -8.85
N THR A 20 3.83 -35.77 -8.92
CA THR A 20 3.54 -34.59 -9.70
C THR A 20 4.63 -33.57 -9.40
N ASP A 21 5.40 -33.23 -10.44
CA ASP A 21 6.30 -32.08 -10.56
C ASP A 21 5.55 -30.73 -10.41
N LYS A 22 4.72 -30.63 -9.37
CA LYS A 22 4.00 -29.42 -8.95
C LYS A 22 4.42 -28.94 -7.55
N GLU A 23 5.42 -29.59 -6.95
CA GLU A 23 6.14 -29.12 -5.75
C GLU A 23 7.43 -28.36 -6.09
N ALA A 24 7.54 -27.84 -7.31
CA ALA A 24 8.60 -26.91 -7.69
C ALA A 24 8.58 -25.66 -6.77
N THR A 25 9.52 -25.68 -5.82
CA THR A 25 10.18 -24.53 -5.18
C THR A 25 9.29 -23.50 -4.46
N LYS A 26 8.54 -23.92 -3.43
CA LYS A 26 8.29 -23.01 -2.30
C LYS A 26 9.54 -23.01 -1.42
N VAL A 27 10.28 -21.90 -1.41
CA VAL A 27 11.39 -21.68 -0.46
C VAL A 27 10.82 -21.82 0.96
N ASP A 28 11.47 -22.64 1.79
CA ASP A 28 11.00 -22.87 3.16
C ASP A 28 11.05 -21.60 4.01
N ALA A 29 10.12 -21.48 4.96
CA ALA A 29 10.01 -20.32 5.85
C ALA A 29 11.31 -20.03 6.60
N GLU A 30 12.09 -21.04 7.00
CA GLU A 30 13.35 -20.82 7.70
C GLU A 30 14.41 -20.19 6.80
N ALA A 31 14.51 -20.66 5.55
CA ALA A 31 15.41 -20.09 4.56
C ALA A 31 15.04 -18.63 4.21
N LEU A 32 13.75 -18.30 4.15
CA LEU A 32 13.27 -16.93 3.97
C LEU A 32 13.64 -16.05 5.18
N LEU A 33 13.48 -16.55 6.40
CA LEU A 33 13.88 -15.84 7.63
C LEU A 33 15.39 -15.53 7.65
N ASP A 34 16.23 -16.43 7.14
CA ASP A 34 17.68 -16.21 7.01
C ASP A 34 18.02 -15.16 5.94
N ARG A 35 17.30 -15.16 4.81
CA ARG A 35 17.42 -14.12 3.79
C ARG A 35 17.04 -12.74 4.33
N ILE A 36 15.93 -12.64 5.06
CA ILE A 36 15.48 -11.39 5.71
C ILE A 36 16.54 -10.88 6.70
N ALA A 37 17.15 -11.79 7.48
CA ALA A 37 18.20 -11.43 8.42
C ALA A 37 19.48 -10.94 7.71
N THR A 38 19.81 -11.52 6.55
CA THR A 38 20.94 -11.11 5.72
C THR A 38 20.68 -9.76 5.06
N ALA A 39 19.51 -9.57 4.45
CA ALA A 39 19.07 -8.28 3.93
C ALA A 39 19.06 -7.19 5.02
N SER A 40 18.66 -7.53 6.26
CA SER A 40 18.74 -6.60 7.40
C SER A 40 20.17 -6.14 7.71
N ARG A 41 21.17 -7.02 7.55
CA ARG A 41 22.58 -6.68 7.77
C ARG A 41 23.10 -5.82 6.62
N GLU A 42 22.76 -6.17 5.40
CA GLU A 42 23.13 -5.39 4.21
C GLU A 42 22.55 -3.97 4.25
N LEU A 43 21.28 -3.83 4.67
CA LEU A 43 20.64 -2.53 4.87
C LEU A 43 21.41 -1.66 5.86
N VAL A 44 21.91 -2.22 6.97
CA VAL A 44 22.71 -1.47 7.94
C VAL A 44 24.00 -0.98 7.31
N VAL A 45 24.73 -1.87 6.63
CA VAL A 45 26.01 -1.53 5.99
C VAL A 45 25.82 -0.42 4.94
N ARG A 46 24.83 -0.56 4.05
CA ARG A 46 24.55 0.43 3.02
C ARG A 46 24.00 1.75 3.59
N MET A 47 23.23 1.67 4.68
CA MET A 47 22.79 2.85 5.38
C MET A 47 23.98 3.60 5.98
N ASP A 48 25.02 2.92 6.46
CA ASP A 48 26.24 3.58 6.95
C ASP A 48 27.04 4.22 5.82
N THR A 49 27.12 3.59 4.63
CA THR A 49 27.84 4.16 3.46
C THR A 49 27.17 5.39 2.87
N LEU A 50 25.85 5.54 3.02
CA LEU A 50 25.14 6.74 2.57
C LEU A 50 25.67 8.02 3.27
N ARG A 51 26.43 7.91 4.37
CA ARG A 51 26.94 9.07 5.15
C ARG A 51 28.20 9.69 4.54
N SER A 52 28.73 9.06 3.49
CA SER A 52 30.03 9.39 2.90
C SER A 52 29.96 9.60 1.38
N GLY A 53 28.78 9.49 0.77
CA GLY A 53 28.60 9.68 -0.67
C GLY A 53 28.08 11.08 -0.98
N GLU A 54 28.67 11.77 -1.96
CA GLU A 54 28.16 13.03 -2.50
C GLU A 54 27.36 12.77 -3.80
N GLY A 55 26.27 13.53 -4.01
CA GLY A 55 25.57 13.60 -5.30
C GLY A 55 25.01 12.27 -5.82
N GLU A 56 25.37 11.89 -7.05
CA GLU A 56 24.85 10.74 -7.81
C GLU A 56 25.02 9.38 -7.08
N GLN A 57 26.11 9.23 -6.31
CA GLN A 57 26.35 8.03 -5.50
C GLN A 57 25.27 7.86 -4.41
N ALA A 58 24.72 8.96 -3.89
CA ALA A 58 23.66 8.90 -2.90
C ALA A 58 22.34 8.40 -3.52
N THR A 59 21.98 8.85 -4.73
CA THR A 59 20.77 8.35 -5.45
C THR A 59 20.84 6.85 -5.68
N ASP A 60 21.99 6.35 -6.14
CA ASP A 60 22.19 4.92 -6.36
C ASP A 60 22.10 4.11 -5.06
N LEU A 61 22.73 4.61 -3.99
CA LEU A 61 22.63 4.00 -2.67
C LEU A 61 21.18 3.97 -2.16
N LEU A 62 20.40 5.04 -2.37
CA LEU A 62 18.98 5.09 -2.04
C LEU A 62 18.17 4.07 -2.85
N ARG A 63 18.46 3.95 -4.15
CA ARG A 63 17.81 2.96 -5.03
C ARG A 63 18.07 1.54 -4.56
N ASP A 64 19.30 1.26 -4.14
CA ASP A 64 19.67 -0.03 -3.57
C ASP A 64 19.04 -0.30 -2.21
N LEU A 65 19.01 0.68 -1.31
CA LEU A 65 18.30 0.57 -0.03
C LEU A 65 16.80 0.28 -0.23
N ALA A 66 16.17 0.97 -1.19
CA ALA A 66 14.78 0.73 -1.55
C ALA A 66 14.58 -0.69 -2.12
N ARG A 67 15.49 -1.15 -2.99
CA ARG A 67 15.46 -2.51 -3.57
C ARG A 67 15.56 -3.58 -2.48
N ILE A 68 16.58 -3.52 -1.62
CA ILE A 68 16.77 -4.49 -0.53
C ILE A 68 15.59 -4.43 0.44
N GLY A 69 15.06 -3.23 0.69
CA GLY A 69 13.87 -3.03 1.51
C GLY A 69 12.64 -3.76 0.95
N ARG A 70 12.44 -3.74 -0.37
CA ARG A 70 11.34 -4.46 -1.06
C ARG A 70 11.56 -5.97 -1.02
N GLU A 71 12.76 -6.44 -1.34
CA GLU A 71 13.10 -7.88 -1.29
C GLU A 71 12.88 -8.44 0.12
N GLN A 72 13.37 -7.73 1.14
CA GLN A 72 13.17 -8.09 2.54
C GLN A 72 11.69 -8.19 2.91
N ARG A 73 10.86 -7.28 2.41
CA ARG A 73 9.41 -7.29 2.67
C ARG A 73 8.73 -8.46 1.97
N ALA A 74 9.04 -8.69 0.70
CA ALA A 74 8.46 -9.82 -0.05
C ALA A 74 8.77 -11.16 0.63
N ASP A 75 10.00 -11.34 1.13
CA ASP A 75 10.38 -12.52 1.89
C ASP A 75 9.59 -12.62 3.21
N LEU A 76 9.36 -11.50 3.90
CA LEU A 76 8.62 -11.45 5.16
C LEU A 76 7.13 -11.78 4.97
N GLU A 77 6.51 -11.21 3.95
CA GLU A 77 5.13 -11.52 3.54
C GLU A 77 4.99 -13.01 3.20
N ALA A 78 5.93 -13.57 2.45
CA ALA A 78 5.93 -14.99 2.11
C ALA A 78 6.04 -15.89 3.36
N VAL A 79 6.81 -15.49 4.38
CA VAL A 79 6.87 -16.21 5.67
C VAL A 79 5.53 -16.13 6.40
N LEU A 80 4.91 -14.96 6.49
CA LEU A 80 3.62 -14.78 7.16
C LEU A 80 2.51 -15.60 6.49
N ASP A 81 2.51 -15.65 5.17
CA ASP A 81 1.61 -16.52 4.38
C ASP A 81 1.79 -18.00 4.71
N GLN A 82 3.04 -18.46 4.80
CA GLN A 82 3.34 -19.84 5.17
C GLN A 82 2.91 -20.16 6.60
N ILE A 83 3.10 -19.22 7.54
CA ILE A 83 2.61 -19.35 8.92
C ILE A 83 1.08 -19.48 8.93
N ALA A 84 0.37 -18.63 8.18
CA ALA A 84 -1.09 -18.67 8.08
C ALA A 84 -1.59 -20.00 7.50
N GLN A 85 -0.89 -20.55 6.50
CA GLN A 85 -1.21 -21.86 5.91
C GLN A 85 -0.95 -23.00 6.91
N ARG A 86 0.21 -23.03 7.57
CA ARG A 86 0.57 -24.05 8.58
C ARG A 86 -0.40 -24.05 9.75
N LYS A 87 -0.85 -22.87 10.21
CA LYS A 87 -1.85 -22.74 11.27
C LYS A 87 -3.20 -23.37 10.89
N LYS A 88 -3.63 -23.21 9.64
CA LYS A 88 -4.88 -23.85 9.13
C LYS A 88 -4.78 -25.37 9.08
N MET A 89 -3.57 -25.90 8.87
CA MET A 89 -3.30 -27.34 8.88
C MET A 89 -3.07 -27.92 10.28
N GLY A 90 -3.21 -27.10 11.34
CA GLY A 90 -2.97 -27.54 12.72
C GLY A 90 -1.50 -27.78 13.06
N SER A 91 -0.57 -27.33 12.23
CA SER A 91 0.87 -27.50 12.46
C SER A 91 1.37 -26.51 13.53
N GLU A 92 2.45 -26.88 14.23
CA GLU A 92 3.12 -25.99 15.17
C GLU A 92 3.83 -24.84 14.44
N VAL A 93 3.51 -23.60 14.81
CA VAL A 93 4.06 -22.37 14.19
C VAL A 93 4.69 -21.41 15.19
N ARG A 94 4.73 -21.77 16.48
CA ARG A 94 5.12 -20.85 17.56
C ARG A 94 6.52 -20.26 17.35
N GLY A 95 7.50 -21.09 16.99
CA GLY A 95 8.87 -20.65 16.71
C GLY A 95 8.97 -19.70 15.52
N LEU A 96 8.25 -20.00 14.43
CA LEU A 96 8.22 -19.15 13.23
C LEU A 96 7.57 -17.80 13.50
N VAL A 97 6.46 -17.77 14.26
CA VAL A 97 5.79 -16.52 14.65
C VAL A 97 6.71 -15.64 15.48
N GLU A 98 7.40 -16.21 16.48
CA GLU A 98 8.28 -15.41 17.35
C GLU A 98 9.49 -14.86 16.59
N ARG A 99 10.09 -15.67 15.71
CA ARG A 99 11.19 -15.22 14.86
C ARG A 99 10.73 -14.14 13.86
N SER A 100 9.53 -14.28 13.29
CA SER A 100 8.93 -13.26 12.41
C SER A 100 8.68 -11.95 13.16
N ARG A 101 8.16 -11.99 14.39
CA ARG A 101 7.99 -10.80 15.24
C ARG A 101 9.30 -10.08 15.52
N GLN A 102 10.38 -10.83 15.80
CA GLN A 102 11.70 -10.24 16.00
C GLN A 102 12.21 -9.54 14.73
N LEU A 103 12.03 -10.16 13.57
CA LEU A 103 12.45 -9.60 12.29
C LEU A 103 11.59 -8.39 11.88
N LEU A 104 10.28 -8.42 12.08
CA LEU A 104 9.37 -7.29 11.86
C LEU A 104 9.80 -6.06 12.68
N ARG A 105 10.05 -6.23 13.99
CA ARG A 105 10.56 -5.15 14.85
C ARG A 105 11.91 -4.60 14.39
N ARG A 106 12.78 -5.46 13.86
CA ARG A 106 14.07 -5.03 13.31
C ARG A 106 13.88 -4.28 11.99
N ALA A 107 13.07 -4.81 11.07
CA ALA A 107 12.78 -4.22 9.78
C ALA A 107 12.13 -2.84 9.93
N SER A 108 11.15 -2.68 10.83
CA SER A 108 10.55 -1.38 11.17
C SER A 108 11.61 -0.38 11.64
N ARG A 109 12.43 -0.75 12.64
CA ARG A 109 13.48 0.15 13.17
C ARG A 109 14.48 0.57 12.10
N LEU A 110 14.91 -0.38 11.26
CA LEU A 110 15.81 -0.10 10.14
C LEU A 110 15.15 0.82 9.12
N ARG A 111 13.89 0.58 8.74
CA ARG A 111 13.21 1.42 7.75
C ARG A 111 13.01 2.84 8.21
N ARG A 112 12.69 3.05 9.49
CA ARG A 112 12.66 4.38 10.10
C ARG A 112 14.02 5.07 10.04
N GLY A 113 15.11 4.32 10.17
CA GLY A 113 16.47 4.83 9.98
C GLY A 113 16.74 5.26 8.54
N VAL A 114 16.42 4.39 7.57
CA VAL A 114 16.56 4.67 6.13
C VAL A 114 15.76 5.91 5.74
N ILE A 115 14.49 6.01 6.17
CA ILE A 115 13.62 7.17 5.90
C ILE A 115 14.26 8.46 6.41
N ARG A 116 14.63 8.51 7.70
CA ARG A 116 15.24 9.72 8.28
C ARG A 116 16.49 10.15 7.52
N LYS A 117 17.30 9.19 7.10
CA LYS A 117 18.54 9.48 6.39
C LYS A 117 18.27 9.96 4.98
N ALA A 118 17.46 9.23 4.22
CA ALA A 118 17.06 9.59 2.88
C ALA A 118 16.41 10.99 2.83
N GLU A 119 15.57 11.34 3.80
CA GLU A 119 14.99 12.69 3.89
C GLU A 119 16.04 13.76 4.16
N ALA A 120 17.01 13.50 5.03
CA ALA A 120 18.09 14.44 5.29
C ALA A 120 18.96 14.67 4.04
N GLU A 121 19.33 13.59 3.35
CA GLU A 121 20.11 13.65 2.09
C GLU A 121 19.34 14.38 0.99
N THR A 122 18.04 14.09 0.81
CA THR A 122 17.21 14.79 -0.19
C THR A 122 17.08 16.27 0.14
N MET A 123 16.92 16.64 1.42
CA MET A 123 16.83 18.03 1.84
C MET A 123 18.16 18.78 1.66
N GLU A 124 19.29 18.14 1.95
CA GLU A 124 20.62 18.70 1.74
C GLU A 124 20.90 18.92 0.24
N GLU A 125 20.56 17.93 -0.60
CA GLU A 125 20.70 18.07 -2.05
C GLU A 125 19.81 19.19 -2.58
N ALA A 126 18.54 19.25 -2.16
CA ALA A 126 17.61 20.31 -2.56
C ALA A 126 18.08 21.72 -2.18
N ALA A 127 18.91 21.88 -1.14
CA ALA A 127 19.49 23.18 -0.78
C ALA A 127 20.52 23.68 -1.81
N ARG A 128 21.06 22.81 -2.67
CA ARG A 128 22.00 23.19 -3.73
C ARG A 128 21.32 23.80 -4.96
N ARG A 129 19.99 23.70 -5.06
CA ARG A 129 19.16 24.16 -6.20
C ARG A 129 19.56 25.55 -6.70
N ASP A 130 19.67 26.52 -5.80
CA ASP A 130 19.90 27.92 -6.19
C ASP A 130 21.34 28.20 -6.65
N SER A 131 22.27 27.28 -6.37
CA SER A 131 23.67 27.40 -6.78
C SER A 131 23.96 26.88 -8.18
N LEU A 132 23.00 26.18 -8.81
CA LEU A 132 23.16 25.54 -10.11
C LEU A 132 22.92 26.50 -11.28
N ALA A 133 23.68 26.28 -12.35
CA ALA A 133 23.51 26.99 -13.60
C ALA A 133 22.14 26.63 -14.23
N PRO A 134 21.49 27.54 -15.00
CA PRO A 134 20.16 27.30 -15.55
C PRO A 134 20.03 26.00 -16.36
N ASP A 135 21.07 25.64 -17.11
CA ASP A 135 21.19 24.45 -17.95
C ASP A 135 21.33 23.13 -17.20
N GLU A 136 21.74 23.17 -15.92
CA GLU A 136 21.86 21.98 -15.08
C GLU A 136 20.58 21.70 -14.26
N ARG A 137 19.69 22.70 -14.14
CA ARG A 137 18.54 22.65 -13.23
C ARG A 137 17.51 21.59 -13.60
N PHE A 138 17.25 21.36 -14.89
CA PHE A 138 16.25 20.37 -15.30
C PHE A 138 16.64 18.96 -14.84
N LEU A 139 17.87 18.52 -15.16
CA LEU A 139 18.37 17.21 -14.76
C LEU A 139 18.47 17.07 -13.24
N PHE A 140 18.80 18.16 -12.55
CA PHE A 140 18.82 18.20 -11.09
C PHE A 140 17.42 18.03 -10.46
N GLU A 141 16.40 18.73 -10.96
CA GLU A 141 15.02 18.56 -10.46
C GLU A 141 14.49 17.15 -10.76
N HIS A 142 14.88 16.57 -11.91
CA HIS A 142 14.59 15.18 -12.22
C HIS A 142 15.21 14.20 -11.20
N ASP A 143 16.50 14.36 -10.83
CA ASP A 143 17.14 13.53 -9.79
C ASP A 143 16.45 13.71 -8.42
N LEU A 144 16.06 14.94 -8.06
CA LEU A 144 15.30 15.18 -6.84
C LEU A 144 13.92 14.51 -6.85
N ALA A 145 13.21 14.54 -7.98
CA ALA A 145 11.94 13.84 -8.15
C ALA A 145 12.13 12.31 -8.00
N ASP A 146 13.20 11.76 -8.57
CA ASP A 146 13.58 10.35 -8.47
C ASP A 146 13.87 9.94 -7.01
N ARG A 147 14.64 10.75 -6.28
CA ARG A 147 14.88 10.56 -4.83
C ARG A 147 13.58 10.63 -4.04
N SER A 148 12.70 11.56 -4.37
CA SER A 148 11.38 11.70 -3.75
C SER A 148 10.52 10.45 -3.98
N ALA A 149 10.50 9.89 -5.18
CA ALA A 149 9.79 8.65 -5.50
C ALA A 149 10.40 7.42 -4.78
N LEU A 150 11.70 7.41 -4.50
CA LEU A 150 12.34 6.38 -3.67
C LEU A 150 11.92 6.49 -2.20
N LEU A 151 11.80 7.72 -1.68
CA LEU A 151 11.25 7.98 -0.34
C LEU A 151 9.81 7.50 -0.22
N ASP A 152 8.95 7.79 -1.20
CA ASP A 152 7.54 7.36 -1.22
C ASP A 152 7.43 5.83 -1.10
N ARG A 153 8.23 5.09 -1.89
CA ARG A 153 8.30 3.62 -1.83
C ARG A 153 8.81 3.11 -0.48
N THR A 154 9.73 3.84 0.14
CA THR A 154 10.28 3.48 1.46
C THR A 154 9.24 3.68 2.56
N TYR A 155 8.47 4.77 2.49
CA TYR A 155 7.33 5.03 3.36
C TYR A 155 6.24 3.98 3.22
N GLU A 156 5.84 3.66 1.99
CA GLU A 156 4.89 2.58 1.70
C GLU A 156 5.35 1.25 2.31
N GLY A 157 6.65 0.95 2.18
CA GLY A 157 7.26 -0.22 2.81
C GLY A 157 7.13 -0.23 4.34
N LEU A 158 7.26 0.91 5.01
CA LEU A 158 7.08 0.99 6.46
C LEU A 158 5.60 0.88 6.87
N VAL A 159 4.68 1.48 6.12
CA VAL A 159 3.23 1.33 6.37
C VAL A 159 2.85 -0.16 6.34
N ALA A 160 3.29 -0.88 5.32
CA ALA A 160 2.98 -2.30 5.24
C ALA A 160 3.65 -3.15 6.33
N ILE A 161 4.92 -2.87 6.69
CA ILE A 161 5.55 -3.54 7.84
C ILE A 161 4.75 -3.28 9.12
N SER A 162 4.20 -2.08 9.28
CA SER A 162 3.32 -1.76 10.42
C SER A 162 2.04 -2.59 10.39
N GLU A 163 1.40 -2.77 9.23
CA GLU A 163 0.22 -3.62 9.10
C GLU A 163 0.55 -5.10 9.39
N GLU A 164 1.66 -5.61 8.85
CA GLU A 164 2.16 -6.96 9.11
C GLU A 164 2.49 -7.18 10.60
N MET A 165 3.01 -6.15 11.28
CA MET A 165 3.21 -6.14 12.72
C MET A 165 1.87 -6.27 13.48
N GLU A 166 0.85 -5.52 13.07
CA GLU A 166 -0.49 -5.57 13.65
C GLU A 166 -1.13 -6.95 13.47
N GLU A 167 -1.00 -7.57 12.29
CA GLU A 167 -1.50 -8.92 11.99
C GLU A 167 -0.94 -10.00 12.92
N VAL A 168 0.32 -9.87 13.34
CA VAL A 168 0.96 -10.80 14.29
C VAL A 168 0.82 -10.37 15.75
N GLY A 169 0.00 -9.34 16.02
CA GLY A 169 -0.34 -8.86 17.35
C GLY A 169 0.76 -8.06 18.04
N LEU A 170 1.59 -7.35 17.29
CA LEU A 170 2.55 -6.39 17.83
C LEU A 170 1.89 -5.02 18.00
N ASP A 171 2.32 -4.29 19.03
CA ASP A 171 1.98 -2.87 19.16
C ASP A 171 2.71 -2.06 18.08
N VAL A 172 1.94 -1.21 17.40
CA VAL A 172 2.37 -0.37 16.26
C VAL A 172 2.23 1.11 16.56
N SER A 173 1.99 1.49 17.82
CA SER A 173 1.79 2.88 18.24
C SER A 173 3.00 3.76 17.87
N ALA A 174 4.22 3.24 18.01
CA ALA A 174 5.44 3.96 17.67
C ALA A 174 5.64 4.13 16.16
N GLU A 175 5.23 3.13 15.37
CA GLU A 175 5.24 3.17 13.90
C GLU A 175 4.20 4.16 13.38
N ARG A 176 2.96 4.11 13.89
CA ARG A 176 1.89 5.05 13.54
C ARG A 176 2.27 6.50 13.84
N ALA A 177 2.74 6.79 15.06
CA ALA A 177 3.15 8.15 15.44
C ALA A 177 4.33 8.66 14.60
N PHE A 178 5.27 7.78 14.23
CA PHE A 178 6.37 8.14 13.34
C PHE A 178 5.86 8.46 11.93
N LEU A 179 5.03 7.60 11.35
CA LEU A 179 4.48 7.74 10.01
C LEU A 179 3.58 8.97 9.88
N GLU A 180 2.65 9.17 10.82
CA GLU A 180 1.76 10.33 10.85
C GLU A 180 2.56 11.63 10.83
N ARG A 181 3.45 11.82 11.81
CA ARG A 181 4.26 13.04 11.89
C ARG A 181 5.04 13.29 10.60
N ARG A 182 5.76 12.29 10.10
CA ARG A 182 6.68 12.48 8.98
C ARG A 182 5.97 12.64 7.65
N LEU A 183 4.91 11.86 7.40
CA LEU A 183 4.11 12.01 6.18
C LEU A 183 3.35 13.35 6.18
N SER A 184 2.87 13.83 7.33
CA SER A 184 2.28 15.17 7.42
C SER A 184 3.29 16.29 7.16
N GLU A 185 4.48 16.22 7.77
CA GLU A 185 5.58 17.16 7.50
C GLU A 185 5.95 17.17 6.00
N ARG A 186 6.10 15.97 5.41
CA ARG A 186 6.41 15.79 3.99
C ARG A 186 5.31 16.31 3.07
N ALA A 187 4.03 16.08 3.40
CA ALA A 187 2.92 16.58 2.59
C ALA A 187 2.89 18.10 2.50
N LEU A 188 3.16 18.80 3.61
CA LEU A 188 3.25 20.26 3.62
C LEU A 188 4.42 20.76 2.78
N LEU A 189 5.60 20.15 2.94
CA LEU A 189 6.79 20.50 2.17
C LEU A 189 6.56 20.33 0.66
N LEU A 190 6.02 19.18 0.24
CA LEU A 190 5.76 18.90 -1.17
C LEU A 190 4.69 19.81 -1.76
N LEU A 191 3.67 20.17 -0.97
CA LEU A 191 2.65 21.14 -1.38
C LEU A 191 3.26 22.52 -1.62
N ASP A 192 4.10 22.99 -0.69
CA ASP A 192 4.76 24.29 -0.81
C ASP A 192 5.74 24.31 -1.99
N GLU A 193 6.48 23.22 -2.22
CA GLU A 193 7.36 23.09 -3.39
C GLU A 193 6.61 23.13 -4.70
N ALA A 194 5.52 22.36 -4.82
CA ALA A 194 4.74 22.29 -6.04
C ALA A 194 4.06 23.64 -6.33
N ARG A 195 3.52 24.30 -5.30
CA ARG A 195 2.95 25.66 -5.41
C ARG A 195 3.99 26.70 -5.81
N GLY A 196 5.13 26.75 -5.12
CA GLY A 196 6.19 27.71 -5.41
C GLY A 196 6.74 27.55 -6.84
N ALA A 197 6.88 26.31 -7.32
CA ALA A 197 7.28 26.05 -8.70
C ALA A 197 6.23 26.54 -9.71
N ARG A 198 4.93 26.31 -9.44
CA ARG A 198 3.83 26.82 -10.28
C ARG A 198 3.74 28.34 -10.29
N GLU A 199 3.88 28.99 -9.15
CA GLU A 199 3.89 30.45 -9.06
C GLU A 199 5.04 31.05 -9.87
N ALA A 200 6.23 30.42 -9.82
CA ALA A 200 7.38 30.84 -10.60
C ALA A 200 7.19 30.71 -12.11
N LEU A 201 6.40 29.74 -12.59
CA LEU A 201 6.05 29.61 -14.02
C LEU A 201 5.12 30.72 -14.51
N MET A 202 4.30 31.27 -13.62
CA MET A 202 3.40 32.39 -13.93
C MET A 202 4.09 33.75 -13.80
N ALA A 203 5.38 33.77 -13.42
CA ALA A 203 6.12 35.00 -13.18
C ALA A 203 6.39 35.75 -14.49
N PRO A 204 6.25 37.10 -14.51
CA PRO A 204 6.43 37.91 -15.73
C PRO A 204 7.83 37.81 -16.32
N GLU A 205 8.84 37.45 -15.53
CA GLU A 205 10.22 37.20 -15.97
C GLU A 205 10.34 36.00 -16.91
N LEU A 206 9.44 35.02 -16.83
CA LEU A 206 9.34 33.91 -17.80
C LEU A 206 8.46 34.28 -19.01
N GLN A 207 7.58 35.28 -18.90
CA GLN A 207 6.62 35.65 -19.96
C GLN A 207 7.22 36.58 -21.05
N ALA A 208 8.51 36.44 -21.33
CA ALA A 208 9.30 37.19 -22.32
C ALA A 208 9.54 38.68 -21.99
N ALA A 209 10.73 38.97 -21.44
CA ALA A 209 11.30 40.31 -21.48
C ALA A 209 11.95 40.58 -22.85
N PRO A 210 11.82 41.79 -23.43
CA PRO A 210 12.51 42.14 -24.67
C PRO A 210 14.03 41.97 -24.52
N GLY A 211 14.63 41.07 -25.31
CA GLY A 211 16.08 40.80 -25.29
C GLY A 211 16.52 39.63 -24.40
N ALA A 212 15.60 38.87 -23.79
CA ALA A 212 15.94 37.66 -23.05
C ALA A 212 16.36 36.50 -23.99
N ASP A 213 17.29 35.67 -23.52
CA ASP A 213 17.70 34.45 -24.22
C ASP A 213 16.59 33.40 -24.08
N VAL A 214 15.88 33.14 -25.18
CA VAL A 214 14.75 32.22 -25.24
C VAL A 214 15.14 30.82 -24.77
N ALA A 215 16.34 30.34 -25.12
CA ALA A 215 16.79 29.01 -24.73
C ALA A 215 16.99 28.89 -23.20
N VAL A 216 17.46 29.96 -22.56
CA VAL A 216 17.61 30.01 -21.10
C VAL A 216 16.24 30.05 -20.41
N LEU A 217 15.27 30.76 -20.99
CA LEU A 217 13.90 30.81 -20.47
C LEU A 217 13.21 29.44 -20.59
N GLU A 218 13.29 28.78 -21.75
CA GLU A 218 12.73 27.43 -21.96
C GLU A 218 13.33 26.41 -20.99
N THR A 219 14.65 26.44 -20.79
CA THR A 219 15.33 25.52 -19.87
C THR A 219 14.88 25.73 -18.41
N ARG A 220 14.67 26.99 -18.02
CA ARG A 220 14.14 27.33 -16.70
C ARG A 220 12.69 26.90 -16.54
N GLU A 221 11.89 27.06 -17.59
CA GLU A 221 10.50 26.59 -17.64
C GLU A 221 10.44 25.07 -17.43
N PHE A 222 11.20 24.29 -18.20
CA PHE A 222 11.25 22.82 -18.03
C PHE A 222 11.67 22.39 -16.62
N ALA A 223 12.65 23.05 -16.02
CA ALA A 223 13.07 22.73 -14.65
C ALA A 223 11.97 23.01 -13.61
N LEU A 224 11.25 24.13 -13.75
CA LEU A 224 10.11 24.45 -12.88
C LEU A 224 8.93 23.52 -13.13
N GLU A 225 8.77 23.03 -14.36
CA GLU A 225 7.79 22.02 -14.69
C GLU A 225 8.06 20.70 -13.99
N GLU A 226 9.26 20.16 -14.17
CA GLU A 226 9.72 18.92 -13.54
C GLU A 226 9.56 18.98 -12.01
N ARG A 227 9.95 20.11 -11.40
CA ARG A 227 9.81 20.31 -9.96
C ARG A 227 8.34 20.27 -9.52
N ALA A 228 7.46 20.99 -10.20
CA ALA A 228 6.05 21.04 -9.81
C ALA A 228 5.39 19.66 -9.92
N ASP A 229 5.65 18.96 -11.02
CA ASP A 229 5.04 17.65 -11.32
C ASP A 229 5.61 16.56 -10.40
N GLY A 230 6.92 16.57 -10.17
CA GLY A 230 7.59 15.66 -9.23
C GLY A 230 7.06 15.84 -7.80
N SER A 231 7.00 17.07 -7.30
CA SER A 231 6.49 17.36 -5.95
C SER A 231 5.00 17.02 -5.84
N ALA A 232 4.18 17.34 -6.85
CA ALA A 232 2.74 17.00 -6.85
C ALA A 232 2.50 15.48 -6.86
N THR A 233 3.29 14.73 -7.63
CA THR A 233 3.22 13.26 -7.68
C THR A 233 3.52 12.65 -6.33
N SER A 234 4.62 13.05 -5.68
CA SER A 234 4.96 12.58 -4.34
C SER A 234 3.97 13.05 -3.27
N LEU A 235 3.36 14.23 -3.43
CA LEU A 235 2.32 14.72 -2.53
C LEU A 235 1.09 13.80 -2.57
N LEU A 236 0.63 13.44 -3.76
CA LEU A 236 -0.49 12.51 -3.93
C LEU A 236 -0.17 11.12 -3.36
N ALA A 237 1.06 10.64 -3.52
CA ALA A 237 1.51 9.40 -2.88
C ALA A 237 1.46 9.51 -1.35
N THR A 238 1.96 10.61 -0.79
CA THR A 238 1.97 10.88 0.65
C THR A 238 0.54 10.97 1.23
N ILE A 239 -0.37 11.66 0.55
CA ILE A 239 -1.79 11.76 0.93
C ILE A 239 -2.45 10.38 0.97
N ARG A 240 -2.21 9.53 -0.05
CA ARG A 240 -2.73 8.15 -0.05
C ARG A 240 -2.23 7.32 1.13
N LEU A 241 -0.98 7.52 1.55
CA LEU A 241 -0.42 6.83 2.71
C LEU A 241 -1.03 7.35 4.02
N LEU A 242 -1.25 8.66 4.14
CA LEU A 242 -1.96 9.26 5.27
C LEU A 242 -3.42 8.76 5.37
N ASP A 243 -4.13 8.67 4.25
CA ASP A 243 -5.49 8.12 4.18
C ASP A 243 -5.53 6.66 4.63
N ARG A 244 -4.55 5.85 4.21
CA ARG A 244 -4.41 4.44 4.61
C ARG A 244 -4.16 4.29 6.11
N LEU A 245 -3.53 5.29 6.75
CA LEU A 245 -3.35 5.36 8.19
C LEU A 245 -4.59 5.86 8.95
N GLY A 246 -5.61 6.35 8.22
CA GLY A 246 -6.83 6.92 8.77
C GLY A 246 -6.69 8.38 9.22
N ILE A 247 -5.70 9.10 8.70
CA ILE A 247 -5.49 10.53 8.97
C ILE A 247 -6.38 11.34 8.02
N ASP A 248 -7.03 12.38 8.53
CA ASP A 248 -7.85 13.27 7.71
C ASP A 248 -6.95 14.13 6.80
N THR A 249 -7.11 13.95 5.49
CA THR A 249 -6.35 14.66 4.47
C THR A 249 -7.23 15.54 3.58
N GLN A 250 -8.52 15.74 3.89
CA GLN A 250 -9.46 16.39 2.96
C GLN A 250 -9.00 17.76 2.46
N ASP A 251 -8.51 18.61 3.37
CA ASP A 251 -7.96 19.93 3.04
C ASP A 251 -6.67 19.82 2.22
N LEU A 252 -5.77 18.91 2.57
CA LEU A 252 -4.53 18.63 1.83
C LEU A 252 -4.82 18.11 0.41
N ALA A 253 -5.79 17.21 0.27
CA ALA A 253 -6.21 16.63 -1.01
C ALA A 253 -6.85 17.69 -1.92
N ALA A 254 -7.66 18.59 -1.38
CA ALA A 254 -8.22 19.72 -2.13
C ALA A 254 -7.11 20.66 -2.64
N LYS A 255 -6.14 21.01 -1.78
CA LYS A 255 -4.99 21.85 -2.13
C LYS A 255 -4.05 21.18 -3.13
N ALA A 256 -3.82 19.86 -3.01
CA ALA A 256 -3.03 19.10 -3.97
C ALA A 256 -3.74 19.04 -5.35
N ALA A 257 -5.06 18.88 -5.36
CA ALA A 257 -5.85 18.88 -6.59
C ALA A 257 -5.84 20.24 -7.28
N GLU A 258 -5.84 21.35 -6.55
CA GLU A 258 -5.67 22.71 -7.10
C GLU A 258 -4.34 22.84 -7.84
N VAL A 259 -3.25 22.39 -7.22
CA VAL A 259 -1.89 22.45 -7.80
C VAL A 259 -1.77 21.52 -9.02
N ALA A 260 -2.35 20.32 -8.95
CA ALA A 260 -2.34 19.35 -10.04
C ALA A 260 -3.29 19.72 -11.20
N ALA A 261 -4.40 20.43 -10.93
CA ALA A 261 -5.38 20.81 -11.96
C ALA A 261 -4.86 21.90 -12.90
N VAL A 262 -3.85 22.68 -12.48
CA VAL A 262 -3.15 23.65 -13.33
C VAL A 262 -2.36 22.97 -14.46
N VAL A 263 -2.20 21.63 -14.44
CA VAL A 263 -1.42 20.83 -15.39
C VAL A 263 -2.24 20.24 -16.56
N ALA A 264 -3.55 20.51 -16.68
CA ALA A 264 -4.33 19.91 -17.77
C ALA A 264 -4.58 20.84 -18.99
N PRO A 265 -3.71 20.84 -20.02
CA PRO A 265 -4.13 20.79 -21.43
C PRO A 265 -4.42 19.32 -21.82
N PRO A 266 -5.26 19.07 -22.84
CA PRO A 266 -5.90 17.77 -23.04
C PRO A 266 -4.88 16.69 -23.42
N ALA A 267 -4.91 15.57 -22.70
CA ALA A 267 -4.46 14.24 -23.12
C ALA A 267 -3.36 14.22 -24.20
N SER A 268 -2.10 14.48 -23.83
CA SER A 268 -0.97 14.10 -24.67
C SER A 268 -0.64 12.63 -24.41
N GLU A 269 -0.33 11.92 -25.50
CA GLU A 269 -0.02 10.48 -25.54
C GLU A 269 1.11 10.10 -24.57
N ALA A 270 1.94 11.05 -24.13
CA ALA A 270 3.00 10.86 -23.11
C ALA A 270 2.46 10.60 -21.69
N ALA A 271 1.36 11.25 -21.28
CA ALA A 271 0.71 10.95 -20.00
C ALA A 271 -0.03 9.60 -20.06
N ALA A 272 -0.53 9.24 -21.25
CA ALA A 272 -1.06 7.90 -21.50
C ALA A 272 0.07 6.85 -21.47
N GLU A 273 1.26 7.11 -22.02
CA GLU A 273 2.42 6.21 -21.99
C GLU A 273 3.05 6.08 -20.59
N ALA A 274 3.08 7.15 -19.79
CA ALA A 274 3.48 7.11 -18.38
C ALA A 274 2.46 6.36 -17.51
N ALA A 275 1.16 6.60 -17.72
CA ALA A 275 0.10 5.83 -17.09
C ALA A 275 0.07 4.36 -17.58
N GLU A 276 0.40 4.10 -18.84
CA GLU A 276 0.40 2.77 -19.45
C GLU A 276 1.68 1.99 -19.10
N SER A 277 2.82 2.64 -18.90
CA SER A 277 4.05 1.99 -18.37
C SER A 277 3.90 1.66 -16.88
N GLN A 278 3.32 2.56 -16.09
CA GLN A 278 2.97 2.30 -14.69
C GLN A 278 1.84 1.26 -14.56
N ALA A 279 0.82 1.30 -15.44
CA ALA A 279 -0.24 0.29 -15.49
C ALA A 279 0.26 -1.05 -16.05
N ARG A 280 1.24 -1.09 -16.96
CA ARG A 280 1.89 -2.33 -17.41
C ARG A 280 2.72 -2.96 -16.29
N HIS A 281 3.37 -2.15 -15.46
CA HIS A 281 4.05 -2.61 -14.25
C HIS A 281 3.04 -3.16 -13.23
N TRP A 282 1.95 -2.42 -12.99
CA TRP A 282 0.83 -2.87 -12.15
C TRP A 282 0.14 -4.14 -12.69
N ILE A 283 -0.08 -4.26 -14.00
CA ILE A 283 -0.73 -5.42 -14.65
C ILE A 283 0.19 -6.63 -14.66
N ALA A 284 1.50 -6.47 -14.82
CA ALA A 284 2.47 -7.55 -14.71
C ALA A 284 2.57 -8.09 -13.27
N GLU A 285 2.67 -7.21 -12.27
CA GLU A 285 2.66 -7.59 -10.85
C GLU A 285 1.29 -8.13 -10.38
N THR A 286 0.19 -7.58 -10.92
CA THR A 286 -1.16 -8.08 -10.62
C THR A 286 -1.42 -9.43 -11.31
N ARG A 287 -0.84 -9.74 -12.47
CA ARG A 287 -1.02 -11.05 -13.13
C ARG A 287 -0.41 -12.18 -12.31
N ASP A 288 0.70 -11.93 -11.63
CA ASP A 288 1.34 -12.89 -10.74
C ASP A 288 0.64 -12.94 -9.37
N PHE A 289 0.13 -11.80 -8.88
CA PHE A 289 -0.76 -11.73 -7.70
C PHE A 289 -2.10 -12.46 -7.92
N LEU A 290 -2.70 -12.40 -9.12
CA LEU A 290 -3.97 -13.06 -9.46
C LEU A 290 -3.80 -14.55 -9.76
N ARG A 291 -2.66 -14.96 -10.32
CA ARG A 291 -2.37 -16.39 -10.59
C ARG A 291 -2.03 -17.18 -9.33
N LEU A 292 -1.52 -16.53 -8.28
CA LEU A 292 -1.16 -17.19 -7.01
C LEU A 292 -2.14 -16.90 -5.85
N ARG A 293 -2.89 -15.78 -5.85
CA ARG A 293 -3.85 -15.41 -4.78
C ARG A 293 -5.29 -15.14 -5.25
N GLY A 294 -5.61 -15.29 -6.53
CA GLY A 294 -6.98 -15.13 -7.07
C GLY A 294 -8.09 -15.82 -6.24
N PRO A 295 -7.92 -17.06 -5.75
CA PRO A 295 -8.99 -17.75 -5.04
C PRO A 295 -9.38 -17.12 -3.70
N SER A 296 -8.46 -16.52 -2.94
CA SER A 296 -8.76 -16.06 -1.56
C SER A 296 -9.45 -14.70 -1.52
N LEU A 297 -9.10 -13.78 -2.44
CA LEU A 297 -9.79 -12.49 -2.61
C LEU A 297 -11.14 -12.67 -3.30
N LEU A 298 -11.24 -13.55 -4.31
CA LEU A 298 -12.52 -13.92 -4.89
C LEU A 298 -13.44 -14.57 -3.84
N LEU A 299 -12.91 -15.46 -2.98
CA LEU A 299 -13.71 -16.07 -1.93
C LEU A 299 -14.15 -15.05 -0.87
N ARG A 300 -13.27 -14.13 -0.44
CA ARG A 300 -13.64 -13.06 0.51
C ARG A 300 -14.67 -12.11 -0.07
N LEU A 301 -14.52 -11.72 -1.34
CA LEU A 301 -15.51 -10.91 -2.05
C LEU A 301 -16.83 -11.67 -2.24
N LEU A 302 -16.78 -12.97 -2.56
CA LEU A 302 -17.96 -13.82 -2.73
C LEU A 302 -18.70 -14.04 -1.41
N VAL A 303 -17.98 -14.19 -0.29
CA VAL A 303 -18.57 -14.26 1.06
C VAL A 303 -19.14 -12.90 1.46
N ALA A 304 -18.47 -11.77 1.16
CA ALA A 304 -19.00 -10.44 1.41
C ALA A 304 -20.29 -10.17 0.62
N ILE A 305 -20.32 -10.55 -0.67
CA ILE A 305 -21.54 -10.52 -1.49
C ILE A 305 -22.60 -11.47 -0.90
N GLY A 306 -22.21 -12.66 -0.43
CA GLY A 306 -23.09 -13.60 0.25
C GLY A 306 -23.75 -13.02 1.51
N VAL A 307 -22.98 -12.29 2.33
CA VAL A 307 -23.50 -11.57 3.52
C VAL A 307 -24.46 -10.46 3.12
N LEU A 308 -24.16 -9.70 2.07
CA LEU A 308 -25.06 -8.66 1.56
C LEU A 308 -26.38 -9.26 1.06
N VAL A 309 -26.31 -10.36 0.30
CA VAL A 309 -27.49 -11.09 -0.18
C VAL A 309 -28.30 -11.63 1.00
N LEU A 310 -27.66 -12.29 1.97
CA LEU A 310 -28.32 -12.83 3.15
C LEU A 310 -29.00 -11.72 3.98
N SER A 311 -28.33 -10.60 4.17
CA SER A 311 -28.86 -9.43 4.88
C SER A 311 -30.04 -8.81 4.15
N TRP A 312 -30.01 -8.79 2.81
CA TRP A 312 -31.14 -8.34 1.99
C TRP A 312 -32.35 -9.28 2.11
N LEU A 313 -32.13 -10.60 2.12
CA LEU A 313 -33.20 -11.59 2.38
C LEU A 313 -33.80 -11.41 3.78
N LEU A 314 -32.95 -11.29 4.81
CA LEU A 314 -33.38 -11.06 6.20
C LEU A 314 -34.17 -9.76 6.34
N ALA A 315 -33.72 -8.68 5.70
CA ALA A 315 -34.43 -7.40 5.70
C ALA A 315 -35.81 -7.51 5.04
N ARG A 316 -36.00 -8.41 4.06
CA ARG A 316 -37.29 -8.64 3.40
C ARG A 316 -38.24 -9.48 4.28
N VAL A 317 -37.70 -10.49 4.96
CA VAL A 317 -38.45 -11.33 5.91
C VAL A 317 -38.87 -10.52 7.13
N ALA A 318 -37.94 -9.76 7.73
CA ALA A 318 -38.21 -8.88 8.86
C ALA A 318 -39.31 -7.86 8.53
N ARG A 319 -39.27 -7.22 7.35
CA ARG A 319 -40.34 -6.31 6.89
C ARG A 319 -41.71 -6.98 6.84
N ARG A 320 -41.77 -8.26 6.44
CA ARG A 320 -43.01 -9.04 6.34
C ARG A 320 -43.55 -9.44 7.71
N ILE A 321 -42.66 -9.88 8.62
CA ILE A 321 -43.02 -10.25 9.99
C ILE A 321 -43.45 -9.02 10.80
N THR A 322 -42.68 -7.93 10.74
CA THR A 322 -43.02 -6.68 11.41
C THR A 322 -44.34 -6.12 10.87
N GLY A 323 -44.57 -6.18 9.54
CA GLY A 323 -45.87 -5.84 8.96
C GLY A 323 -47.02 -6.65 9.57
N TRP A 324 -46.86 -7.98 9.66
CA TRP A 324 -47.88 -8.87 10.21
C TRP A 324 -48.10 -8.71 11.73
N MET A 325 -47.04 -8.41 12.49
CA MET A 325 -47.14 -8.11 13.93
C MET A 325 -47.84 -6.78 14.20
N VAL A 326 -47.50 -5.74 13.44
CA VAL A 326 -48.13 -4.42 13.58
C VAL A 326 -49.61 -4.48 13.14
N ASP A 327 -49.96 -5.35 12.20
CA ASP A 327 -51.35 -5.59 11.79
C ASP A 327 -52.22 -6.27 12.86
N ARG A 328 -51.61 -7.00 13.81
CA ARG A 328 -52.32 -7.67 14.91
C ARG A 328 -52.52 -6.80 16.14
N THR A 329 -51.81 -5.69 16.25
CA THR A 329 -51.90 -4.79 17.41
C THR A 329 -53.02 -3.76 17.20
N ARG A 330 -53.97 -3.66 18.15
CA ARG A 330 -55.07 -2.67 18.20
C ARG A 330 -54.59 -1.23 18.47
N ILE A 331 -53.41 -0.86 18.00
CA ILE A 331 -52.87 0.47 18.16
C ILE A 331 -53.47 1.34 17.05
N ALA A 332 -54.06 2.48 17.41
CA ALA A 332 -54.57 3.50 16.49
C ALA A 332 -53.41 4.22 15.75
N SER A 333 -52.53 3.46 15.10
CA SER A 333 -51.37 4.00 14.40
C SER A 333 -51.78 4.44 13.00
N SER A 334 -51.51 5.70 12.66
CA SER A 334 -51.69 6.18 11.29
C SER A 334 -50.88 5.32 10.31
N ARG A 335 -51.39 5.14 9.09
CA ARG A 335 -50.70 4.39 8.03
C ARG A 335 -49.24 4.82 7.85
N ILE A 336 -48.94 6.08 8.16
CA ILE A 336 -47.60 6.69 8.06
C ILE A 336 -46.63 6.11 9.09
N LEU A 337 -47.03 5.99 10.37
CA LEU A 337 -46.14 5.48 11.43
C LEU A 337 -45.80 4.00 11.22
N ARG A 338 -46.78 3.20 10.81
CA ARG A 338 -46.60 1.78 10.45
C ARG A 338 -45.58 1.63 9.31
N ASP A 339 -45.74 2.43 8.27
CA ASP A 339 -44.84 2.40 7.12
C ASP A 339 -43.43 2.84 7.47
N THR A 340 -43.27 3.80 8.38
CA THR A 340 -41.95 4.24 8.86
C THR A 340 -41.26 3.14 9.66
N ILE A 341 -41.96 2.48 10.60
CA ILE A 341 -41.38 1.40 11.41
C ILE A 341 -40.92 0.24 10.52
N VAL A 342 -41.77 -0.21 9.60
CA VAL A 342 -41.43 -1.30 8.68
C VAL A 342 -40.24 -0.92 7.79
N ARG A 343 -40.17 0.34 7.32
CA ARG A 343 -39.03 0.83 6.52
C ARG A 343 -37.74 0.94 7.34
N VAL A 344 -37.80 1.42 8.58
CA VAL A 344 -36.63 1.59 9.46
C VAL A 344 -36.03 0.23 9.82
N VAL A 345 -36.85 -0.74 10.23
CA VAL A 345 -36.38 -2.10 10.56
C VAL A 345 -35.66 -2.75 9.37
N GLY A 346 -36.21 -2.63 8.17
CA GLY A 346 -35.56 -3.14 6.96
C GLY A 346 -34.24 -2.44 6.61
N ARG A 347 -34.12 -1.13 6.89
CA ARG A 347 -32.88 -0.37 6.66
C ARG A 347 -31.80 -0.67 7.68
N VAL A 348 -32.14 -0.84 8.96
CA VAL A 348 -31.19 -1.19 10.02
C VAL A 348 -30.51 -2.53 9.73
N ILE A 349 -31.28 -3.55 9.29
CA ILE A 349 -30.74 -4.86 8.94
C ILE A 349 -29.79 -4.78 7.73
N LEU A 350 -30.10 -3.92 6.75
CA LEU A 350 -29.23 -3.65 5.60
C LEU A 350 -27.92 -2.96 6.01
N VAL A 351 -27.99 -1.95 6.88
CA VAL A 351 -26.80 -1.23 7.38
C VAL A 351 -25.90 -2.17 8.18
N LEU A 352 -26.46 -3.01 9.05
CA LEU A 352 -25.71 -4.05 9.77
C LEU A 352 -25.05 -5.04 8.81
N GLY A 353 -25.77 -5.47 7.77
CA GLY A 353 -25.22 -6.33 6.72
C GLY A 353 -24.04 -5.72 5.97
N VAL A 354 -24.11 -4.41 5.67
CA VAL A 354 -23.02 -3.65 5.04
C VAL A 354 -21.81 -3.55 5.97
N ILE A 355 -22.02 -3.28 7.27
CA ILE A 355 -20.94 -3.23 8.27
C ILE A 355 -20.22 -4.59 8.36
N VAL A 356 -20.98 -5.69 8.40
CA VAL A 356 -20.39 -7.06 8.44
C VAL A 356 -19.69 -7.40 7.13
N ALA A 357 -20.21 -6.98 5.97
CA ALA A 357 -19.56 -7.18 4.68
C ALA A 357 -18.25 -6.38 4.56
N LEU A 358 -18.23 -5.13 5.03
CA LEU A 358 -17.03 -4.28 5.09
C LEU A 358 -15.98 -4.86 6.06
N TRP A 359 -16.43 -5.39 7.20
CA TRP A 359 -15.57 -6.09 8.16
C TRP A 359 -14.88 -7.32 7.54
N GLN A 360 -15.59 -8.09 6.70
CA GLN A 360 -15.00 -9.22 5.99
C GLN A 360 -14.02 -8.82 4.88
N LEU A 361 -14.16 -7.61 4.35
CA LEU A 361 -13.23 -7.02 3.39
C LEU A 361 -12.00 -6.39 4.06
N GLY A 362 -11.94 -6.38 5.40
CA GLY A 362 -10.81 -5.87 6.17
C GLY A 362 -10.91 -4.39 6.55
N PHE A 363 -12.06 -3.74 6.32
CA PHE A 363 -12.29 -2.38 6.78
C PHE A 363 -12.60 -2.36 8.29
N ALA A 364 -11.99 -1.43 9.03
CA ALA A 364 -12.21 -1.29 10.46
C ALA A 364 -13.65 -0.82 10.77
N ALA A 365 -14.34 -1.52 11.67
CA ALA A 365 -15.73 -1.24 12.03
C ALA A 365 -15.91 -0.04 12.99
N SER A 366 -14.83 0.53 13.52
CA SER A 366 -14.86 1.55 14.58
C SER A 366 -15.54 2.87 14.20
N PRO A 367 -15.30 3.47 13.02
CA PRO A 367 -15.99 4.71 12.63
C PRO A 367 -17.49 4.51 12.38
N LEU A 368 -17.89 3.33 11.91
CA LEU A 368 -19.29 2.98 11.65
C LEU A 368 -20.07 2.68 12.94
N LEU A 369 -19.40 2.13 13.96
CA LEU A 369 -19.97 1.94 15.30
C LEU A 369 -20.10 3.27 16.07
N ALA A 370 -19.12 4.16 15.92
CA ALA A 370 -19.16 5.51 16.50
C ALA A 370 -20.32 6.36 15.91
N GLY A 371 -20.58 6.25 14.60
CA GLY A 371 -21.73 6.89 13.96
C GLY A 371 -23.11 6.35 14.37
N LEU A 372 -23.17 5.20 15.07
CA LEU A 372 -24.39 4.59 15.58
C LEU A 372 -24.63 4.86 17.08
N GLY A 373 -23.76 5.62 17.74
CA GLY A 373 -23.94 6.06 19.13
C GLY A 373 -23.69 4.98 20.19
N ILE A 374 -22.95 3.91 19.85
CA ILE A 374 -22.55 2.87 20.80
C ILE A 374 -21.08 3.14 21.18
N VAL A 375 -20.87 3.67 22.38
CA VAL A 375 -19.56 3.80 23.05
C VAL A 375 -19.37 2.63 23.98
#